data_AF-A0A1I1GL72-F1
#
_entry.id   AF-A0A1I1GL72-F1
#
_cell.length_a   1.000
_cell.length_b   1.000
_cell.length_c   1.000
_cell.angle_alpha   90.00
_cell.angle_beta   90.00
_cell.angle_gamma   90.00
#
_symmetry.space_group_name_H-M   'P 1'
#
loop_
_entity.id
_entity.type
_entity.pdbx_description
1 polymer ?
#
loop_
_entity_poly.entity_id
_entity_poly.type
_entity_poly.pdbx_seq_one_letter_code
_entity_poly.pdbx_strand_id
1 'polypeptide(L)'
;MRHFNIKNSLFVALLASAALVGCKKDDYAPVGESYAITSESVMGSWKLSAVTEIDESAVYLGYPAAVQSEDITSAYAFDTYEISFTTNEDKVSGGYTVSNSSNAPIFIPSSGSWKFYDPNGPRQIKMVATGSQDTVLVDFPSAYLKSQNKLALSFSRKGSDGKAYLTYKYAFTRK
;
A
#
# COMPACT_ATOMS: atom_id res chain seq x y z
N MET A 1 -13.45 2.87 -72.32
CA MET A 1 -14.07 1.89 -71.39
C MET A 1 -12.96 1.06 -70.76
N ARG A 2 -12.74 1.16 -69.45
CA ARG A 2 -11.76 0.33 -68.73
C ARG A 2 -12.46 -0.94 -68.28
N HIS A 3 -12.02 -2.08 -68.81
CA HIS A 3 -12.50 -3.40 -68.38
C HIS A 3 -12.04 -3.67 -66.94
N PHE A 4 -12.97 -3.56 -65.99
CA PHE A 4 -12.74 -4.03 -64.63
C PHE A 4 -12.75 -5.56 -64.62
N ASN A 5 -11.60 -6.15 -64.26
CA ASN A 5 -11.41 -7.59 -64.22
C ASN A 5 -12.10 -8.16 -62.96
N ILE A 6 -13.32 -8.67 -63.14
CA ILE A 6 -14.26 -9.10 -62.08
C ILE A 6 -13.63 -10.10 -61.08
N LYS A 7 -12.67 -10.91 -61.53
CA LYS A 7 -11.97 -11.89 -60.67
C LYS A 7 -11.08 -11.24 -59.61
N ASN A 8 -10.50 -10.06 -59.90
CA ASN A 8 -9.67 -9.33 -58.95
C ASN A 8 -10.49 -8.51 -57.94
N SER A 9 -11.72 -8.15 -58.30
CA SER A 9 -12.64 -7.41 -57.42
C SER A 9 -13.25 -8.28 -56.33
N LEU A 10 -13.46 -9.58 -56.60
CA LEU A 10 -14.02 -10.52 -55.62
C LEU A 10 -13.04 -10.83 -54.48
N PHE A 11 -11.75 -10.91 -54.79
CA PHE A 11 -10.69 -11.24 -53.83
C PHE A 11 -10.44 -10.09 -52.83
N VAL A 12 -10.53 -8.84 -53.30
CA VAL A 12 -10.40 -7.64 -52.45
C VAL A 12 -11.59 -7.48 -51.51
N ALA A 13 -12.81 -7.82 -51.97
CA ALA A 13 -14.01 -7.80 -51.13
C ALA A 13 -13.99 -8.87 -50.03
N LEU A 14 -13.37 -10.03 -50.30
CA LEU A 14 -13.22 -11.12 -49.33
C LEU A 14 -12.16 -10.81 -48.25
N LEU A 15 -11.06 -10.14 -48.61
CA LEU A 15 -10.04 -9.71 -47.63
C LEU A 15 -10.55 -8.58 -46.72
N ALA A 16 -11.37 -7.66 -47.25
CA ALA A 16 -11.92 -6.54 -46.48
C ALA A 16 -12.96 -6.98 -45.43
N SER A 17 -13.66 -8.10 -45.66
CA SER A 17 -14.66 -8.63 -44.72
C SER A 17 -14.04 -9.45 -43.57
N ALA A 18 -12.84 -10.00 -43.75
CA ALA A 18 -12.09 -10.68 -42.69
C ALA A 18 -11.49 -9.70 -41.64
N ALA A 19 -11.32 -8.41 -41.99
CA ALA A 19 -10.77 -7.40 -41.10
C ALA A 19 -11.76 -6.87 -40.04
N LEU A 20 -13.05 -7.21 -40.14
CA LEU A 20 -14.10 -6.74 -39.22
C LEU A 20 -14.37 -7.70 -38.05
N VAL A 21 -13.66 -8.82 -37.95
CA VAL A 21 -13.79 -9.80 -36.85
C VAL A 21 -12.79 -9.52 -35.71
N GLY A 22 -11.96 -8.48 -35.84
CA GLY A 22 -10.99 -8.09 -34.82
C GLY A 22 -11.59 -7.17 -33.76
N CYS A 23 -11.38 -7.53 -32.49
CA CYS A 23 -11.71 -6.78 -31.27
C CYS A 23 -13.16 -6.93 -30.76
N LYS A 24 -13.50 -8.12 -30.27
CA LYS A 24 -14.41 -8.16 -29.11
C LYS A 24 -13.67 -7.50 -27.95
N LYS A 25 -14.28 -6.47 -27.36
CA LYS A 25 -13.83 -5.86 -26.11
C LYS A 25 -13.83 -6.97 -25.07
N ASP A 26 -12.67 -7.32 -24.54
CA ASP A 26 -12.60 -8.26 -23.43
C ASP A 26 -13.42 -7.67 -22.28
N ASP A 27 -14.50 -8.36 -21.91
CA ASP A 27 -15.21 -8.06 -20.68
C ASP A 27 -14.30 -8.51 -19.54
N TYR A 28 -13.61 -7.54 -18.94
CA TYR A 28 -12.85 -7.77 -17.73
C TYR A 28 -13.80 -8.34 -16.68
N ALA A 29 -13.42 -9.48 -16.10
CA ALA A 29 -14.10 -9.98 -14.92
C ALA A 29 -14.18 -8.83 -13.89
N PRO A 30 -15.33 -8.67 -13.21
CA PRO A 30 -15.48 -7.62 -12.22
C PRO A 30 -14.34 -7.73 -11.20
N VAL A 31 -13.59 -6.65 -11.06
CA VAL A 31 -12.63 -6.50 -9.96
C VAL A 31 -13.48 -6.60 -8.70
N GLY A 32 -13.29 -7.67 -7.92
CA GLY A 32 -14.14 -7.96 -6.77
C GLY A 32 -14.28 -6.80 -5.79
N GLU A 33 -15.18 -6.92 -4.82
CA GLU A 33 -15.42 -5.85 -3.85
C GLU A 33 -14.13 -5.41 -3.15
N SER A 34 -13.96 -4.09 -2.99
CA SER A 34 -12.86 -3.53 -2.23
C SER A 34 -12.94 -4.02 -0.79
N TYR A 35 -11.90 -4.71 -0.31
CA TYR A 35 -11.81 -5.08 1.10
C TYR A 35 -11.72 -3.80 1.95
N ALA A 36 -12.73 -3.57 2.78
CA ALA A 36 -12.70 -2.50 3.77
C ALA A 36 -11.71 -2.88 4.88
N ILE A 37 -10.82 -1.95 5.22
CA ILE A 37 -9.95 -2.11 6.39
C ILE A 37 -10.82 -1.94 7.64
N THR A 38 -10.86 -2.96 8.48
CA THR A 38 -11.64 -3.01 9.72
C THR A 38 -10.72 -3.04 10.95
N SER A 39 -11.24 -2.81 12.15
CA SER A 39 -10.44 -2.95 13.38
C SER A 39 -9.80 -4.33 13.53
N GLU A 40 -10.47 -5.40 13.10
CA GLU A 40 -9.90 -6.76 13.08
C GLU A 40 -8.61 -6.87 12.27
N SER A 41 -8.41 -5.94 11.32
CA SER A 41 -7.21 -5.86 10.48
C SER A 41 -5.98 -5.37 11.23
N VAL A 42 -6.19 -4.63 12.32
CA VAL A 42 -5.14 -3.92 13.05
C VAL A 42 -4.91 -4.55 14.43
N MET A 43 -5.99 -5.01 15.08
CA MET A 43 -5.96 -5.56 16.44
C MET A 43 -5.02 -6.76 16.60
N GLY A 44 -4.34 -6.80 17.74
CA GLY A 44 -3.46 -7.90 18.14
C GLY A 44 -2.00 -7.46 18.29
N SER A 45 -1.13 -8.44 18.51
CA SER A 45 0.31 -8.25 18.65
C SER A 45 1.02 -8.66 17.37
N TRP A 46 1.94 -7.80 16.94
CA TRP A 46 2.64 -7.87 15.67
C TRP A 46 4.13 -7.75 15.91
N LYS A 47 4.90 -8.66 15.32
CA LYS A 47 6.35 -8.60 15.29
C LYS A 47 6.82 -8.09 13.94
N LEU A 48 7.73 -7.11 13.94
CA LEU A 48 8.31 -6.58 12.71
C LEU A 48 9.18 -7.66 12.05
N SER A 49 8.98 -7.83 10.75
CA SER A 49 9.69 -8.81 9.92
C SER A 49 10.53 -8.18 8.82
N ALA A 50 10.14 -7.00 8.32
CA ALA A 50 10.94 -6.27 7.35
C ALA A 50 10.64 -4.77 7.38
N VAL A 51 11.64 -3.97 7.02
CA VAL A 51 11.55 -2.53 6.79
C VAL A 51 12.20 -2.19 5.46
N THR A 52 11.43 -1.61 4.56
CA THR A 52 11.93 -1.09 3.28
C THR A 52 11.86 0.43 3.31
N GLU A 53 12.96 1.09 3.02
CA GLU A 53 13.02 2.52 2.76
C GLU A 53 12.83 2.78 1.26
N ILE A 54 12.08 3.83 0.91
CA ILE A 54 11.82 4.26 -0.46
C ILE A 54 12.20 5.73 -0.57
N ASP A 55 13.14 6.04 -1.46
CA ASP A 55 13.47 7.40 -1.87
C ASP A 55 12.43 7.88 -2.88
N GLU A 56 11.45 8.64 -2.37
CA GLU A 56 10.36 9.20 -3.19
C GLU A 56 10.88 10.21 -4.22
N SER A 57 12.03 10.84 -3.97
CA SER A 57 12.67 11.74 -4.94
C SER A 57 13.23 10.94 -6.11
N ALA A 58 13.88 9.80 -5.83
CA ALA A 58 14.38 8.90 -6.86
C ALA A 58 13.24 8.31 -7.70
N VAL A 59 12.12 7.94 -7.07
CA VAL A 59 10.89 7.49 -7.74
C VAL A 59 10.35 8.59 -8.66
N TYR A 60 10.19 9.81 -8.13
CA TYR A 60 9.64 10.94 -8.88
C TYR A 60 10.52 11.33 -10.08
N LEU A 61 11.84 11.26 -9.94
CA LEU A 61 12.80 11.56 -11.00
C LEU A 61 12.97 10.40 -12.00
N GLY A 62 12.32 9.25 -11.78
CA GLY A 62 12.33 8.12 -12.71
C GLY A 62 13.66 7.37 -12.75
N TYR A 63 14.42 7.36 -11.65
CA TYR A 63 15.64 6.54 -11.57
C TYR A 63 15.32 5.05 -11.69
N PRO A 64 16.31 4.19 -12.02
CA PRO A 64 16.09 2.74 -12.06
C PRO A 64 15.53 2.19 -10.74
N ALA A 65 14.60 1.23 -10.80
CA ALA A 65 13.95 0.67 -9.62
C ALA A 65 14.93 0.14 -8.55
N ALA A 66 16.11 -0.34 -8.97
CA ALA A 66 17.14 -0.85 -8.09
C ALA A 66 17.76 0.20 -7.14
N VAL A 67 17.56 1.51 -7.38
CA VAL A 67 18.04 2.60 -6.51
C VAL A 67 16.91 3.41 -5.89
N GLN A 68 15.65 3.02 -6.12
CA GLN A 68 14.48 3.69 -5.55
C GLN A 68 14.16 3.21 -4.13
N SER A 69 14.59 2.01 -3.76
CA SER A 69 14.25 1.40 -2.48
C SER A 69 15.36 0.49 -1.97
N GLU A 70 15.51 0.45 -0.65
CA GLU A 70 16.49 -0.39 0.04
C GLU A 70 15.82 -1.15 1.19
N ASP A 71 16.17 -2.42 1.37
CA ASP A 71 15.79 -3.19 2.56
C ASP A 71 16.75 -2.85 3.70
N ILE A 72 16.24 -2.12 4.70
CA ILE A 72 17.02 -1.67 5.86
C ILE A 72 16.78 -2.53 7.10
N THR A 73 16.13 -3.69 6.96
CA THR A 73 15.76 -4.57 8.09
C THR A 73 16.95 -4.97 8.94
N SER A 74 18.09 -5.25 8.30
CA SER A 74 19.33 -5.66 8.96
C SER A 74 20.26 -4.49 9.33
N ALA A 75 19.99 -3.29 8.81
CA ALA A 75 20.80 -2.10 9.09
C ALA A 75 20.61 -1.60 10.53
N TYR A 76 19.49 -1.96 11.16
CA TYR A 76 19.16 -1.61 12.54
C TYR A 76 18.55 -2.84 13.26
N ALA A 77 18.48 -2.79 14.59
CA ALA A 77 17.91 -3.87 15.40
C ALA A 77 16.36 -3.86 15.38
N PHE A 78 15.77 -3.92 14.19
CA PHE A 78 14.33 -3.97 13.95
C PHE A 78 13.70 -5.33 14.28
N ASP A 79 14.50 -6.39 14.34
CA ASP A 79 14.08 -7.78 14.53
C ASP A 79 13.46 -8.06 15.90
N THR A 80 13.71 -7.20 16.89
CA THR A 80 13.06 -7.27 18.21
C THR A 80 11.79 -6.46 18.30
N TYR A 81 11.50 -5.58 17.33
CA TYR A 81 10.39 -4.64 17.41
C TYR A 81 9.04 -5.33 17.41
N GLU A 82 8.20 -4.98 18.38
CA GLU A 82 6.81 -5.45 18.48
C GLU A 82 5.86 -4.27 18.67
N ILE A 83 4.68 -4.35 18.05
CA ILE A 83 3.58 -3.41 18.26
C ILE A 83 2.30 -4.19 18.56
N SER A 84 1.57 -3.74 19.58
CA SER A 84 0.26 -4.28 19.94
C SER A 84 -0.80 -3.22 19.81
N PHE A 85 -1.93 -3.59 19.21
CA PHE A 85 -3.11 -2.74 19.08
C PHE A 85 -4.29 -3.33 19.83
N THR A 86 -4.97 -2.48 20.59
CA THR A 86 -6.28 -2.76 21.18
C THR A 86 -7.34 -1.94 20.46
N THR A 87 -8.61 -2.26 20.67
CA THR A 87 -9.74 -1.53 20.09
C THR A 87 -10.76 -1.24 21.18
N ASN A 88 -11.33 -0.05 21.12
CA ASN A 88 -12.44 0.39 21.96
C ASN A 88 -13.77 -0.17 21.44
N GLU A 89 -14.85 0.01 22.20
CA GLU A 89 -16.19 -0.47 21.82
C GLU A 89 -16.68 0.08 20.47
N ASP A 90 -16.20 1.26 20.06
CA ASP A 90 -16.55 1.93 18.80
C ASP A 90 -16.01 1.23 17.55
N LYS A 91 -15.10 0.26 17.71
CA LYS A 91 -14.44 -0.51 16.63
C LYS A 91 -13.69 0.34 15.59
N VAL A 92 -13.47 1.63 15.85
CA VAL A 92 -12.79 2.57 14.95
C VAL A 92 -11.63 3.29 15.61
N SER A 93 -11.46 3.13 16.92
CA SER A 93 -10.33 3.64 17.69
C SER A 93 -9.82 2.62 18.71
N GLY A 94 -8.67 2.91 19.31
CA GLY A 94 -8.10 2.08 20.36
C GLY A 94 -6.76 2.56 20.86
N GLY A 95 -6.08 1.71 21.63
CA GLY A 95 -4.73 1.96 22.12
C GLY A 95 -3.69 1.23 21.29
N TYR A 96 -2.45 1.73 21.31
CA TYR A 96 -1.30 0.98 20.83
C TYR A 96 -0.15 1.07 21.82
N THR A 97 0.67 0.02 21.83
CA THR A 97 1.92 -0.05 22.58
C THR A 97 2.99 -0.66 21.71
N VAL A 98 4.16 -0.05 21.75
CA VAL A 98 5.39 -0.54 21.14
C VAL A 98 6.27 -1.10 22.24
N SER A 99 6.79 -2.30 22.02
CA SER A 99 7.72 -2.96 22.92
C SER A 99 8.95 -3.42 22.17
N ASN A 100 10.05 -3.63 22.90
CA ASN A 100 11.28 -4.20 22.36
C ASN A 100 11.84 -3.41 21.16
N SER A 101 11.67 -2.09 21.14
CA SER A 101 12.04 -1.23 20.01
C SER A 101 13.54 -1.05 19.80
N SER A 102 14.38 -1.59 20.69
CA SER A 102 15.85 -1.43 20.69
C SER A 102 16.29 0.02 20.39
N ASN A 103 17.48 0.22 19.82
CA ASN A 103 17.92 1.50 19.24
C ASN A 103 17.43 1.70 17.80
N ALA A 104 16.45 0.92 17.34
CA ALA A 104 15.95 1.05 15.98
C ALA A 104 15.26 2.41 15.79
N PRO A 105 15.50 3.11 14.67
CA PRO A 105 14.84 4.38 14.40
C PRO A 105 13.36 4.12 14.07
N ILE A 106 12.50 4.30 15.07
CA ILE A 106 11.05 4.15 14.94
C ILE A 106 10.39 5.52 14.98
N PHE A 107 9.48 5.75 14.03
CA PHE A 107 8.81 7.03 13.79
C PHE A 107 7.46 7.13 14.53
N ILE A 108 7.06 6.03 15.17
CA ILE A 108 5.86 5.91 15.98
C ILE A 108 6.29 6.01 17.46
N PRO A 109 5.60 6.83 18.27
CA PRO A 109 5.81 6.88 19.72
C PRO A 109 5.71 5.50 20.38
N SER A 110 6.25 5.35 21.59
CA SER A 110 6.22 4.06 22.29
C SER A 110 4.83 3.59 22.71
N SER A 111 3.88 4.52 22.86
CA SER A 111 2.49 4.21 23.20
C SER A 111 1.58 5.38 22.86
N GLY A 112 0.29 5.08 22.72
CA GLY A 112 -0.70 6.12 22.47
C GLY A 112 -2.06 5.58 22.08
N SER A 113 -2.86 6.45 21.46
CA SER A 113 -4.15 6.08 20.87
C SER A 113 -4.07 6.08 19.35
N TRP A 114 -4.86 5.22 18.73
CA TRP A 114 -5.05 5.23 17.29
C TRP A 114 -6.54 5.37 16.97
N LYS A 115 -6.83 5.89 15.78
CA LYS A 115 -8.16 5.85 15.17
C LYS A 115 -8.04 5.73 13.66
N PHE A 116 -9.01 5.12 13.00
CA PHE A 116 -9.11 5.24 11.56
C PHE A 116 -9.21 6.71 11.18
N TYR A 117 -8.38 7.10 10.22
CA TYR A 117 -8.32 8.45 9.71
C TYR A 117 -8.74 8.44 8.26
N ASP A 118 -9.66 9.34 7.95
CA ASP A 118 -10.37 9.34 6.70
C ASP A 118 -10.71 10.79 6.31
N PRO A 119 -10.15 11.26 5.18
CA PRO A 119 -10.82 12.28 4.38
C PRO A 119 -11.54 11.73 3.12
N ASN A 120 -11.30 10.49 2.66
CA ASN A 120 -11.99 9.77 1.56
C ASN A 120 -11.98 8.19 1.60
N GLY A 121 -11.62 7.53 2.70
CA GLY A 121 -11.71 6.09 2.98
C GLY A 121 -10.77 5.66 4.14
N PRO A 122 -10.96 4.49 4.79
CA PRO A 122 -10.14 3.99 5.90
C PRO A 122 -8.78 3.45 5.42
N ARG A 123 -8.00 4.28 4.74
CA ARG A 123 -6.68 3.93 4.20
C ARG A 123 -5.55 4.28 5.17
N GLN A 124 -5.87 4.98 6.25
CA GLN A 124 -4.92 5.49 7.23
C GLN A 124 -5.40 5.23 8.65
N ILE A 125 -4.45 5.06 9.57
CA ILE A 125 -4.66 5.29 10.99
C ILE A 125 -3.96 6.58 11.40
N LYS A 126 -4.66 7.38 12.20
CA LYS A 126 -4.08 8.48 12.94
C LYS A 126 -3.65 7.97 14.30
N MET A 127 -2.37 8.06 14.61
CA MET A 127 -1.76 7.70 15.89
C MET A 127 -1.40 8.97 16.65
N VAL A 128 -1.73 9.02 17.94
CA VAL A 128 -1.45 10.15 18.84
C VAL A 128 -0.68 9.63 20.03
N ALA A 129 0.46 10.24 20.34
CA ALA A 129 1.33 9.81 21.43
C ALA A 129 0.67 10.02 22.80
N THR A 130 0.95 9.15 23.77
CA THR A 130 0.55 9.40 25.17
C THR A 130 1.22 10.68 25.68
N GLY A 131 0.43 11.64 26.19
CA GLY A 131 0.96 12.86 26.81
C GLY A 131 1.45 13.93 25.83
N SER A 132 1.25 13.76 24.51
CA SER A 132 1.51 14.78 23.50
C SER A 132 0.31 14.94 22.56
N GLN A 133 0.23 16.09 21.88
CA GLN A 133 -0.71 16.33 20.79
C GLN A 133 -0.13 15.91 19.43
N ASP A 134 1.13 15.46 19.41
CA ASP A 134 1.81 15.03 18.20
C ASP A 134 1.08 13.87 17.56
N THR A 135 0.82 14.04 16.27
CA THR A 135 0.05 13.13 15.46
C THR A 135 0.93 12.55 14.37
N VAL A 136 0.89 11.23 14.23
CA VAL A 136 1.48 10.49 13.10
C VAL A 136 0.35 9.88 12.28
N LEU A 137 0.39 10.06 10.96
CA LEU A 137 -0.48 9.34 10.03
C LEU A 137 0.30 8.17 9.46
N VAL A 138 -0.31 6.98 9.51
CA VAL A 138 0.26 5.75 8.98
C VAL A 138 -0.72 5.15 7.99
N ASP A 139 -0.23 4.87 6.79
CA ASP A 139 -1.00 4.29 5.69
C ASP A 139 -1.02 2.76 5.77
N PHE A 140 -2.10 2.16 5.27
CA PHE A 140 -2.13 0.74 4.91
C PHE A 140 -1.73 0.59 3.44
N PRO A 141 -0.48 0.22 3.11
CA PRO A 141 -0.05 0.02 1.73
C PRO A 141 -0.76 -1.16 1.06
N SER A 142 -1.34 -2.07 1.84
CA SER A 142 -2.17 -3.17 1.38
C SER A 142 -3.27 -3.47 2.41
N ALA A 143 -4.42 -3.96 1.94
CA ALA A 143 -5.46 -4.45 2.83
C ALA A 143 -4.94 -5.66 3.64
N TYR A 144 -5.29 -5.72 4.92
CA TYR A 144 -5.03 -6.90 5.74
C TYR A 144 -5.89 -8.07 5.26
N LEU A 145 -5.26 -9.22 5.09
CA LEU A 145 -5.96 -10.49 4.86
C LEU A 145 -5.70 -11.39 6.06
N LYS A 146 -6.76 -11.73 6.80
CA LYS A 146 -6.68 -12.59 8.00
C LYS A 146 -5.97 -13.91 7.74
N SER A 147 -6.14 -14.49 6.55
CA SER A 147 -5.46 -15.71 6.12
C SER A 147 -3.94 -15.57 6.02
N GLN A 148 -3.42 -14.35 5.86
CA GLN A 148 -2.00 -14.10 5.69
C GLN A 148 -1.27 -13.86 7.01
N ASN A 149 -1.97 -13.54 8.10
CA ASN A 149 -1.37 -13.16 9.40
C ASN A 149 -0.25 -12.10 9.25
N LYS A 150 -0.42 -11.19 8.27
CA LYS A 150 0.54 -10.14 7.93
C LYS A 150 -0.13 -8.79 8.00
N LEU A 151 0.53 -7.84 8.67
CA LEU A 151 0.13 -6.44 8.70
C LEU A 151 1.20 -5.63 7.97
N ALA A 152 0.79 -4.74 7.08
CA ALA A 152 1.68 -3.80 6.43
C ALA A 152 1.28 -2.38 6.83
N LEU A 153 2.27 -1.57 7.20
CA LEU A 153 2.10 -0.17 7.55
C LEU A 153 3.12 0.67 6.77
N SER A 154 2.74 1.89 6.40
CA SER A 154 3.63 2.80 5.68
C SER A 154 3.63 4.17 6.34
N PHE A 155 4.82 4.75 6.48
CA PHE A 155 5.01 6.09 7.03
C PHE A 155 5.89 6.91 6.10
N SER A 156 5.43 8.10 5.73
CA SER A 156 6.16 9.00 4.85
C SER A 156 6.63 10.26 5.58
N ARG A 157 7.92 10.57 5.46
CA ARG A 157 8.46 11.88 5.82
C ARG A 157 8.16 12.86 4.70
N LYS A 158 7.56 13.99 5.05
CA LYS A 158 7.12 15.02 4.12
C LYS A 158 7.92 16.30 4.30
N GLY A 159 8.23 16.96 3.19
CA GLY A 159 8.83 18.29 3.19
C GLY A 159 7.81 19.36 3.57
N SER A 160 8.26 20.62 3.64
CA SER A 160 7.39 21.78 3.89
C SER A 160 6.36 22.01 2.79
N ASP A 161 6.58 21.45 1.60
CA ASP A 161 5.65 21.47 0.46
C ASP A 161 4.59 20.35 0.54
N GLY A 162 4.62 19.52 1.57
CA GLY A 162 3.70 18.40 1.78
C GLY A 162 4.00 17.16 0.95
N LYS A 163 5.05 17.17 0.12
CA LYS A 163 5.46 16.02 -0.68
C LYS A 163 6.30 15.07 0.16
N ALA A 164 6.06 13.77 -0.01
CA ALA A 164 6.92 12.76 0.59
C ALA A 164 8.28 12.77 -0.12
N TYR A 165 9.37 12.77 0.65
CA TYR A 165 10.73 12.59 0.14
C TYR A 165 11.33 11.25 0.55
N LEU A 166 10.75 10.61 1.59
CA LEU A 166 11.18 9.32 2.09
C LEU A 166 9.98 8.56 2.65
N THR A 167 9.81 7.30 2.27
CA THR A 167 8.74 6.44 2.78
C THR A 167 9.32 5.17 3.36
N TYR A 168 8.85 4.80 4.54
CA TYR A 168 9.17 3.54 5.19
C TYR A 168 7.98 2.60 5.10
N LYS A 169 8.19 1.40 4.57
CA LYS A 169 7.21 0.31 4.57
C LYS A 169 7.63 -0.74 5.59
N TYR A 170 6.76 -0.96 6.57
CA TYR A 170 6.92 -1.95 7.62
C TYR A 170 6.05 -3.15 7.31
N ALA A 171 6.66 -4.33 7.30
CA ALA A 171 5.97 -5.59 7.21
C ALA A 171 6.04 -6.31 8.54
N PHE A 172 4.89 -6.66 9.10
CA PHE A 172 4.74 -7.36 10.35
C PHE A 172 4.12 -8.74 10.16
N THR A 173 4.46 -9.65 11.06
CA THR A 173 3.84 -10.96 11.20
C THR A 173 3.15 -11.06 12.56
N ARG A 174 1.99 -11.72 12.61
CA ARG A 174 1.26 -11.91 13.87
C ARG A 174 2.05 -12.78 14.84
N LYS A 175 2.03 -12.42 16.12
CA LYS A 175 2.62 -13.20 17.22
C LYS A 175 1.68 -14.28 17.72
#